data_AF-A0A0P8AEA7-F1
#
_entry.id   AF-A0A0P8AEA7-F1
#
_cell.length_a   1.000
_cell.length_b   1.000
_cell.length_c   1.000
_cell.angle_alpha   90.00
_cell.angle_beta   90.00
_cell.angle_gamma   90.00
#
_symmetry.space_group_name_H-M   'P 1'
#
loop_
_entity.id
_entity.type
_entity.pdbx_description
1 polymer ?
#
loop_
_entity_poly.entity_id
_entity_poly.type
_entity_poly.pdbx_seq_one_letter_code
_entity_poly.pdbx_strand_id
1 'polypeptide(L)'
;MTISVGDTLPDATLLIFGAEGPEPVKMSDKARGRKVVIFGLPGAYTRTCSAAHVPSFIRTKADFDASGVDEIICVSVNDPFVMAAWAKDTGAEAAGLTFLGDAGAEFTKAIGMNWTAEPAGFYDRSRRYALYAEDGVVKVLNVEDGPGACEISAGETLLAAIGGKPSIAAS
;
A
#
# COMPACT_ATOMS: atom_id res chain seq x y z
N MET A 1 -16.18 -7.48 -7.04
CA MET A 1 -16.30 -8.14 -5.72
C MET A 1 -15.36 -7.39 -4.79
N THR A 2 -15.77 -7.08 -3.56
CA THR A 2 -14.89 -6.40 -2.61
C THR A 2 -14.13 -7.45 -1.83
N ILE A 3 -12.81 -7.33 -1.76
CA ILE A 3 -11.96 -8.27 -1.02
C ILE A 3 -12.30 -8.25 0.47
N SER A 4 -12.20 -9.40 1.11
CA SER A 4 -12.45 -9.58 2.54
C SER A 4 -11.32 -10.37 3.20
N VAL A 5 -11.29 -10.37 4.55
CA VAL A 5 -10.40 -11.25 5.31
C VAL A 5 -10.72 -12.71 4.97
N GLY A 6 -9.69 -13.50 4.69
CA GLY A 6 -9.80 -14.89 4.23
C GLY A 6 -9.71 -15.05 2.71
N ASP A 7 -9.91 -13.98 1.93
CA ASP A 7 -9.77 -14.04 0.47
C ASP A 7 -8.30 -14.07 0.05
N THR A 8 -8.06 -14.64 -1.14
CA THR A 8 -6.75 -14.59 -1.79
C THR A 8 -6.63 -13.32 -2.64
N LEU A 9 -5.49 -12.63 -2.54
CA LEU A 9 -5.17 -11.47 -3.37
C LEU A 9 -5.25 -11.84 -4.86
N PRO A 10 -5.82 -10.98 -5.72
CA PRO A 10 -5.83 -11.22 -7.16
C PRO A 10 -4.42 -11.18 -7.72
N ASP A 11 -4.13 -12.05 -8.68
CA ASP A 11 -2.82 -12.09 -9.36
C ASP A 11 -2.75 -11.06 -10.50
N ALA A 12 -2.98 -9.79 -10.15
CA ALA A 12 -2.83 -8.67 -11.08
C ALA A 12 -1.35 -8.38 -11.36
N THR A 13 -1.07 -7.78 -12.52
CA THR A 13 0.26 -7.29 -12.87
C THR A 13 0.31 -5.77 -12.69
N LEU A 14 1.13 -5.31 -11.75
CA LEU A 14 1.42 -3.90 -11.51
C LEU A 14 2.77 -3.53 -12.15
N LEU A 15 3.16 -2.27 -12.04
CA LEU A 15 4.43 -1.78 -12.56
C LEU A 15 5.32 -1.22 -11.45
N ILE A 16 6.61 -1.50 -11.53
CA ILE A 16 7.66 -0.82 -10.76
C ILE A 16 8.60 -0.10 -11.73
N PHE A 17 9.27 0.97 -11.30
CA PHE A 17 10.34 1.56 -12.09
C PHE A 17 11.67 0.93 -11.69
N GLY A 18 12.17 0.01 -12.51
CA GLY A 18 13.46 -0.64 -12.35
C GLY A 18 14.61 0.15 -12.96
N ALA A 19 15.78 -0.47 -13.05
CA ALA A 19 17.01 0.19 -13.51
C ALA A 19 16.94 0.62 -14.98
N GLU A 20 16.27 -0.18 -15.81
CA GLU A 20 16.16 0.04 -17.26
C GLU A 20 14.80 0.67 -17.66
N GLY A 21 13.94 1.00 -16.69
CA GLY A 21 12.63 1.59 -16.91
C GLY A 21 11.48 0.81 -16.25
N PRO A 22 10.23 1.00 -16.71
CA PRO A 22 9.07 0.28 -16.17
C PRO A 22 9.17 -1.24 -16.37
N GLU A 23 8.98 -1.98 -15.27
CA GLU A 23 9.02 -3.44 -15.23
C GLU A 23 7.70 -4.00 -14.64
N PRO A 24 7.17 -5.11 -15.19
CA PRO A 24 5.97 -5.74 -14.66
C PRO A 24 6.26 -6.50 -13.36
N VAL A 25 5.33 -6.41 -12.41
CA VAL A 25 5.37 -7.11 -11.13
C VAL A 25 4.06 -7.84 -10.92
N LYS A 26 4.09 -9.17 -10.89
CA LYS A 26 2.90 -9.95 -10.50
C LYS A 26 2.72 -9.94 -9.00
N MET A 27 1.48 -9.75 -8.54
CA MET A 27 1.20 -9.77 -7.10
C MET A 27 1.49 -11.13 -6.46
N SER A 28 1.32 -12.24 -7.19
CA SER A 28 1.67 -13.56 -6.65
C SER A 28 3.16 -13.74 -6.39
N ASP A 29 4.04 -13.14 -7.20
CA ASP A 29 5.50 -13.17 -6.96
C ASP A 29 5.87 -12.41 -5.68
N LYS A 30 5.06 -11.41 -5.31
CA LYS A 30 5.24 -10.64 -4.08
C LYS A 30 4.65 -11.33 -2.85
N ALA A 31 3.53 -12.04 -2.98
CA ALA A 31 2.76 -12.51 -1.83
C ALA A 31 2.92 -14.01 -1.50
N ARG A 32 3.25 -14.87 -2.47
CA ARG A 32 3.33 -16.33 -2.28
C ARG A 32 4.44 -16.70 -1.29
N GLY A 33 4.10 -17.50 -0.29
CA GLY A 33 5.02 -17.95 0.77
C GLY A 33 5.57 -16.82 1.65
N ARG A 34 5.00 -15.61 1.56
CA ARG A 34 5.51 -14.41 2.22
C ARG A 34 4.44 -13.74 3.08
N LYS A 35 4.89 -12.95 4.04
CA LYS A 35 4.10 -12.05 4.87
C LYS A 35 4.27 -10.64 4.33
N VAL A 36 3.21 -10.07 3.77
CA VAL A 36 3.26 -8.75 3.13
C VAL A 36 2.26 -7.79 3.73
N VAL A 37 2.68 -6.55 3.87
CA VAL A 37 1.80 -5.41 4.11
C VAL A 37 1.57 -4.71 2.77
N ILE A 38 0.30 -4.47 2.43
CA ILE A 38 -0.08 -3.67 1.26
C ILE A 38 -0.95 -2.52 1.74
N PHE A 39 -0.58 -1.30 1.38
CA PHE A 39 -1.43 -0.13 1.62
C PHE A 39 -1.73 0.59 0.32
N GLY A 40 -3.01 0.83 0.08
CA GLY A 40 -3.51 1.53 -1.09
C GLY A 40 -3.93 2.95 -0.75
N LEU A 41 -3.74 3.87 -1.69
CA LEU A 41 -4.09 5.27 -1.50
C LEU A 41 -4.56 5.99 -2.78
N PRO A 42 -5.32 7.10 -2.65
CA PRO A 42 -5.90 7.82 -3.79
C PRO A 42 -4.93 8.27 -4.87
N GLY A 43 -3.75 8.77 -4.48
CA GLY A 43 -2.76 9.22 -5.45
C GLY A 43 -1.49 9.75 -4.83
N ALA A 44 -0.39 9.57 -5.55
CA ALA A 44 0.89 10.23 -5.28
C ALA A 44 0.72 11.75 -5.19
N TYR A 45 1.57 12.41 -4.38
CA TYR A 45 1.57 13.86 -4.12
C TYR A 45 0.31 14.47 -3.50
N THR A 46 -0.73 13.68 -3.21
CA THR A 46 -1.91 14.19 -2.50
C THR A 46 -1.63 14.37 -1.00
N ARG A 47 -2.33 15.33 -0.36
CA ARG A 47 -2.01 15.84 0.99
C ARG A 47 -1.91 14.74 2.06
N THR A 48 -3.00 14.02 2.32
CA THR A 48 -3.03 13.00 3.39
C THR A 48 -2.07 11.84 3.11
N CYS A 49 -1.92 11.47 1.84
CA CYS A 49 -1.02 10.40 1.42
C CYS A 49 0.44 10.74 1.73
N SER A 50 0.85 11.97 1.44
CA SER A 50 2.23 12.43 1.60
C SER A 50 2.56 12.86 3.04
N ALA A 51 1.58 13.44 3.75
CA ALA A 51 1.80 14.00 5.08
C ALA A 51 1.58 13.00 6.23
N ALA A 52 0.78 11.95 6.02
CA ALA A 52 0.38 11.03 7.10
C ALA A 52 0.56 9.56 6.73
N HIS A 53 -0.02 9.12 5.60
CA HIS A 53 -0.14 7.68 5.31
C HIS A 53 1.20 7.02 5.01
N VAL A 54 1.95 7.51 4.01
CA VAL A 54 3.30 7.00 3.73
C VAL A 54 4.24 7.15 4.94
N PRO A 55 4.32 8.33 5.61
CA PRO A 55 5.12 8.48 6.82
C PRO A 55 4.79 7.48 7.94
N SER A 56 3.53 7.05 8.08
CA SER A 56 3.16 6.05 9.08
C SER A 56 3.86 4.72 8.87
N PHE A 57 3.96 4.24 7.63
CA PHE A 57 4.67 3.00 7.29
C PHE A 57 6.19 3.15 7.34
N ILE A 58 6.72 4.35 7.08
CA ILE A 58 8.15 4.64 7.26
C ILE A 58 8.51 4.49 8.75
N ARG A 59 7.72 5.10 9.65
CA ARG A 59 7.98 5.04 11.11
C ARG A 59 7.89 3.61 11.65
N THR A 60 6.95 2.81 11.16
CA THR A 60 6.73 1.44 11.66
C THR A 60 7.50 0.37 10.90
N LYS A 61 8.33 0.72 9.91
CA LYS A 61 9.06 -0.23 9.07
C LYS A 61 9.87 -1.25 9.88
N ALA A 62 10.67 -0.77 10.84
CA ALA A 62 11.51 -1.63 11.66
C ALA A 62 10.68 -2.59 12.54
N ASP A 63 9.51 -2.14 13.03
CA ASP A 63 8.64 -2.96 13.87
C ASP A 63 7.89 -4.03 13.05
N PHE A 64 7.53 -3.72 11.80
CA PHE A 64 7.01 -4.70 10.85
C PHE A 64 8.08 -5.75 10.52
N ASP A 65 9.32 -5.34 10.27
CA ASP A 65 10.45 -6.26 10.03
C ASP A 65 10.66 -7.18 11.25
N ALA A 66 10.63 -6.62 12.47
CA ALA A 66 10.74 -7.38 13.72
C ALA A 66 9.56 -8.34 13.94
N SER A 67 8.40 -8.05 13.36
CA SER A 67 7.21 -8.91 13.36
C SER A 67 7.23 -9.98 12.26
N GLY A 68 8.31 -10.03 11.46
CA GLY A 68 8.50 -11.00 10.38
C GLY A 68 7.74 -10.65 9.09
N VAL A 69 7.39 -9.39 8.87
CA VAL A 69 6.88 -8.93 7.57
C VAL A 69 8.04 -8.85 6.58
N ASP A 70 7.89 -9.49 5.43
CA ASP A 70 8.92 -9.56 4.39
C ASP A 70 8.98 -8.29 3.53
N GLU A 71 7.85 -7.60 3.35
CA GLU A 71 7.77 -6.40 2.51
C GLU A 71 6.56 -5.53 2.84
N ILE A 72 6.76 -4.21 2.74
CA ILE A 72 5.70 -3.20 2.80
C ILE A 72 5.57 -2.57 1.41
N ILE A 73 4.37 -2.65 0.84
CA ILE A 73 4.07 -2.27 -0.53
C ILE A 73 3.02 -1.16 -0.56
N CYS A 74 3.38 -0.01 -1.11
CA CYS A 74 2.46 1.07 -1.48
C CYS A 74 1.88 0.80 -2.87
N VAL A 75 0.56 0.82 -3.00
CA VAL A 75 -0.15 0.72 -4.29
C VAL A 75 -0.92 2.00 -4.55
N SER A 76 -0.80 2.56 -5.75
CA SER A 76 -1.68 3.64 -6.19
C SER A 76 -1.97 3.56 -7.69
N VAL A 77 -3.11 4.12 -8.09
CA VAL A 77 -3.51 4.25 -9.49
C VAL A 77 -2.78 5.46 -10.10
N ASN A 78 -1.50 5.24 -10.31
CA ASN A 78 -0.52 6.13 -10.91
C ASN A 78 0.43 5.27 -11.76
N ASP A 79 1.09 5.89 -12.73
CA ASP A 79 2.14 5.22 -13.51
C ASP A 79 3.42 5.01 -12.64
N PRO A 80 4.29 4.05 -13.02
CA PRO A 80 5.50 3.74 -12.26
C PRO A 80 6.51 4.89 -12.19
N PHE A 81 6.53 5.81 -13.16
CA PHE A 81 7.45 6.95 -13.15
C PHE A 81 7.09 7.90 -12.00
N VAL A 82 5.82 8.25 -11.89
CA VAL A 82 5.29 9.08 -10.79
C VAL A 82 5.49 8.37 -9.45
N MET A 83 5.19 7.08 -9.36
CA MET A 83 5.36 6.32 -8.12
C MET A 83 6.84 6.29 -7.66
N ALA A 84 7.78 6.12 -8.58
CA ALA A 84 9.21 6.09 -8.26
C ALA A 84 9.76 7.47 -7.84
N ALA A 85 9.39 8.54 -8.54
CA ALA A 85 9.76 9.90 -8.15
C ALA A 85 9.19 10.24 -6.76
N TRP A 86 7.93 9.88 -6.52
CA TRP A 86 7.28 10.16 -5.24
C TRP A 86 7.85 9.34 -4.08
N ALA A 87 8.24 8.08 -4.31
CA ALA A 87 8.93 7.26 -3.32
C ALA A 87 10.26 7.90 -2.86
N LYS A 88 11.00 8.53 -3.78
CA LYS A 88 12.21 9.31 -3.49
C LYS A 88 11.91 10.55 -2.69
N ASP A 89 10.96 11.37 -3.17
CA ASP A 89 10.61 12.65 -2.54
C ASP A 89 10.08 12.49 -1.11
N THR A 90 9.40 11.38 -0.81
CA THR A 90 8.88 11.07 0.53
C THR A 90 9.91 10.40 1.45
N GLY A 91 11.07 9.99 0.92
CA GLY A 91 12.07 9.19 1.64
C GLY A 91 11.67 7.73 1.84
N ALA A 92 10.55 7.29 1.25
CA ALA A 92 10.05 5.92 1.40
C ALA A 92 10.96 4.88 0.72
N GLU A 93 11.59 5.25 -0.41
CA GLU A 93 12.59 4.40 -1.07
C GLU A 93 13.78 4.13 -0.14
N ALA A 94 14.31 5.17 0.51
CA ALA A 94 15.42 5.04 1.47
C ALA A 94 15.03 4.23 2.72
N ALA A 95 13.75 4.26 3.11
CA ALA A 95 13.20 3.43 4.18
C ALA A 95 12.93 1.98 3.75
N GLY A 96 13.12 1.64 2.47
CA GLY A 96 12.94 0.28 1.94
C GLY A 96 11.47 -0.13 1.75
N LEU A 97 10.58 0.83 1.46
CA LEU A 97 9.21 0.53 1.03
C LEU A 97 9.15 0.37 -0.48
N THR A 98 8.36 -0.60 -0.95
CA THR A 98 8.14 -0.83 -2.39
C THR A 98 6.95 -0.01 -2.88
N PHE A 99 7.08 0.67 -4.01
CA PHE A 99 6.01 1.49 -4.60
C PHE A 99 5.63 0.93 -5.97
N LEU A 100 4.39 0.45 -6.09
CA LEU A 100 3.86 -0.14 -7.32
C LEU A 100 2.77 0.76 -7.92
N GLY A 101 2.90 1.03 -9.22
CA GLY A 101 1.90 1.70 -10.03
C GLY A 101 0.88 0.72 -10.58
N ASP A 102 -0.38 0.89 -10.19
CA ASP A 102 -1.54 0.20 -10.76
C ASP A 102 -2.19 1.10 -11.83
N ALA A 103 -1.43 1.41 -12.89
CA ALA A 103 -1.78 2.47 -13.84
C ALA A 103 -3.15 2.28 -14.52
N GLY A 104 -3.57 1.02 -14.72
CA GLY A 104 -4.87 0.65 -15.29
C GLY A 104 -5.98 0.43 -14.25
N ALA A 105 -5.69 0.61 -12.96
CA ALA A 105 -6.56 0.26 -11.84
C ALA A 105 -7.00 -1.22 -11.82
N GLU A 106 -6.21 -2.13 -12.40
CA GLU A 106 -6.59 -3.54 -12.54
C GLU A 106 -6.68 -4.20 -11.17
N PHE A 107 -5.62 -4.08 -10.36
CA PHE A 107 -5.60 -4.60 -9.00
C PHE A 107 -6.67 -3.93 -8.15
N THR A 108 -6.72 -2.60 -8.20
CA THR A 108 -7.62 -1.76 -7.41
C THR A 108 -9.09 -2.11 -7.67
N LYS A 109 -9.49 -2.31 -8.94
CA LYS A 109 -10.83 -2.75 -9.31
C LYS A 109 -11.10 -4.20 -8.90
N ALA A 110 -10.12 -5.08 -9.08
CA ALA A 110 -10.24 -6.49 -8.72
C ALA A 110 -10.55 -6.69 -7.22
N ILE A 111 -9.96 -5.86 -6.34
CA ILE A 111 -10.23 -5.90 -4.89
C ILE A 111 -11.42 -5.04 -4.45
N GLY A 112 -12.11 -4.37 -5.38
CA GLY A 112 -13.26 -3.51 -5.09
C GLY A 112 -12.91 -2.23 -4.32
N MET A 113 -11.69 -1.72 -4.50
CA MET A 113 -11.21 -0.48 -3.86
C MET A 113 -11.18 0.70 -4.83
N ASN A 114 -11.74 0.60 -6.04
CA ASN A 114 -11.80 1.73 -6.95
C ASN A 114 -12.87 2.76 -6.53
N TRP A 115 -12.56 4.03 -6.73
CA TRP A 115 -13.45 5.15 -6.45
C TRP A 115 -13.15 6.32 -7.39
N THR A 116 -14.20 7.06 -7.74
CA THR A 116 -14.14 8.23 -8.64
C THR A 116 -14.69 9.46 -7.94
N ALA A 117 -13.97 10.57 -8.06
CA ALA A 117 -14.42 11.92 -7.72
C ALA A 117 -14.00 12.88 -8.83
N GLU A 118 -14.85 12.96 -9.85
CA GLU A 118 -14.64 13.77 -11.05
C GLU A 118 -14.33 15.25 -10.74
N PRO A 119 -15.00 15.93 -9.77
CA PRO A 119 -14.68 17.32 -9.46
C PRO A 119 -13.26 17.54 -8.93
N ALA A 120 -12.63 16.50 -8.38
CA ALA A 120 -11.25 16.51 -7.91
C ALA A 120 -10.26 15.96 -8.95
N GLY A 121 -10.73 15.57 -10.15
CA GLY A 121 -9.93 14.96 -11.20
C GLY A 121 -9.53 13.51 -10.92
N PHE A 122 -10.18 12.83 -9.98
CA PHE A 122 -9.89 11.44 -9.62
C PHE A 122 -10.82 10.49 -10.36
N TYR A 123 -10.24 9.65 -11.21
CA TYR A 123 -10.94 8.60 -11.94
C TYR A 123 -10.34 7.25 -11.60
N ASP A 124 -11.20 6.31 -11.18
CA ASP A 124 -10.83 4.94 -10.81
C ASP A 124 -9.62 4.87 -9.87
N ARG A 125 -9.47 5.85 -8.97
CA ARG A 125 -8.40 5.87 -7.98
C ARG A 125 -8.65 4.83 -6.91
N SER A 126 -7.60 4.47 -6.16
CA SER A 126 -7.76 3.59 -5.01
C SER A 126 -8.35 4.34 -3.82
N ARG A 127 -9.33 3.73 -3.15
CA ARG A 127 -9.67 4.06 -1.76
C ARG A 127 -8.44 3.88 -0.89
N ARG A 128 -8.44 4.55 0.27
CA ARG A 128 -7.39 4.36 1.26
C ARG A 128 -7.65 3.11 2.08
N TYR A 129 -6.67 2.22 2.13
CA TYR A 129 -6.71 1.03 2.96
C TYR A 129 -5.30 0.59 3.36
N ALA A 130 -5.24 -0.31 4.34
CA ALA A 130 -4.06 -1.10 4.64
C ALA A 130 -4.47 -2.53 4.94
N LEU A 131 -3.74 -3.49 4.42
CA LEU A 131 -4.00 -4.91 4.62
C LEU A 131 -2.70 -5.65 4.92
N TYR A 132 -2.85 -6.75 5.64
CA TYR A 132 -1.80 -7.73 5.88
C TYR A 132 -2.22 -9.06 5.27
N ALA A 133 -1.33 -9.68 4.52
CA ALA A 133 -1.57 -10.97 3.88
C ALA A 133 -0.42 -11.94 4.16
N GLU A 134 -0.78 -13.22 4.30
CA GLU A 134 0.16 -14.33 4.45
C GLU A 134 -0.10 -15.35 3.35
N ASP A 135 0.93 -15.69 2.57
CA ASP A 135 0.82 -16.57 1.40
C ASP A 135 -0.33 -16.15 0.45
N GLY A 136 -0.41 -14.84 0.20
CA GLY A 136 -1.47 -14.25 -0.62
C GLY A 136 -2.86 -14.21 0.03
N VAL A 137 -3.07 -14.77 1.22
CA VAL A 137 -4.37 -14.76 1.91
C VAL A 137 -4.46 -13.56 2.85
N VAL A 138 -5.48 -12.72 2.68
CA VAL A 138 -5.72 -11.54 3.52
C VAL A 138 -6.07 -11.97 4.94
N LYS A 139 -5.32 -11.46 5.93
CA LYS A 139 -5.51 -11.73 7.36
C LYS A 139 -6.07 -10.52 8.11
N VAL A 140 -5.71 -9.31 7.68
CA VAL A 140 -6.24 -8.04 8.21
C VAL A 140 -6.55 -7.14 7.03
N LEU A 141 -7.66 -6.41 7.10
CA LEU A 141 -8.07 -5.42 6.11
C LEU A 141 -8.70 -4.22 6.81
N ASN A 142 -8.05 -3.07 6.73
CA ASN A 142 -8.51 -1.80 7.29
C ASN A 142 -8.79 -0.83 6.15
N VAL A 143 -10.06 -0.53 5.89
CA VAL A 143 -10.49 0.35 4.78
C VAL A 143 -11.07 1.62 5.35
N GLU A 144 -10.53 2.77 4.95
CA GLU A 144 -11.03 4.07 5.39
C GLU A 144 -12.42 4.40 4.81
N ASP A 145 -13.19 5.16 5.58
CA ASP A 145 -14.49 5.67 5.17
C ASP A 145 -14.39 6.79 4.13
N GLY A 146 -13.23 7.46 4.02
CA GLY A 146 -13.05 8.56 3.07
C GLY A 146 -11.60 8.82 2.67
N PRO A 147 -11.38 9.52 1.54
CA PRO A 147 -10.05 9.76 0.98
C PRO A 147 -9.17 10.66 1.86
N GLY A 148 -9.77 11.48 2.73
CA GLY A 148 -9.08 12.36 3.67
C GLY A 148 -8.70 11.71 5.00
N ALA A 149 -9.33 10.60 5.36
CA ALA A 149 -9.08 9.88 6.62
C ALA A 149 -7.79 9.06 6.52
N CYS A 150 -7.11 8.87 7.65
CA CYS A 150 -5.87 8.09 7.77
C CYS A 150 -5.65 7.72 9.24
N GLU A 151 -6.54 6.90 9.78
CA GLU A 151 -6.49 6.46 11.18
C GLU A 151 -6.43 4.93 11.24
N ILE A 152 -7.40 4.26 10.62
CA ILE A 152 -7.48 2.79 10.66
C ILE A 152 -6.51 2.13 9.69
N SER A 153 -6.18 2.81 8.59
CA SER A 153 -5.20 2.35 7.59
C SER A 153 -3.77 2.79 7.87
N ALA A 154 -3.51 3.48 8.99
CA ALA A 154 -2.16 3.88 9.37
C ALA A 154 -1.28 2.67 9.72
N GLY A 155 0.03 2.82 9.51
CA GLY A 155 1.02 1.77 9.79
C GLY A 155 0.99 1.30 11.24
N GLU A 156 0.85 2.22 12.20
CA GLU A 156 0.74 1.89 13.62
C GLU A 156 -0.51 1.05 13.93
N THR A 157 -1.64 1.39 13.32
CA THR A 157 -2.92 0.66 13.53
C THR A 157 -2.85 -0.74 12.92
N LEU A 158 -2.29 -0.88 11.71
CA LEU A 158 -2.12 -2.20 11.10
C LEU A 158 -1.12 -3.06 11.89
N LEU A 159 0.00 -2.48 12.34
CA LEU A 159 1.01 -3.18 13.15
C LEU A 159 0.39 -3.74 14.44
N ALA A 160 -0.41 -2.93 15.14
CA ALA A 160 -1.12 -3.37 16.33
C ALA A 160 -2.11 -4.52 16.02
N ALA A 161 -2.81 -4.46 14.89
CA ALA A 161 -3.77 -5.48 14.47
C ALA A 161 -3.14 -6.85 14.20
N ILE A 162 -1.85 -6.90 13.82
CA ILE A 162 -1.10 -8.16 13.62
C ILE A 162 -0.32 -8.60 14.86
N GLY A 163 -0.54 -7.95 16.02
CA GLY A 163 0.12 -8.26 17.28
C GLY A 163 1.54 -7.69 17.43
N GLY A 164 1.97 -6.84 16.50
CA GLY A 164 3.22 -6.08 16.59
C GLY A 164 3.13 -5.03 17.70
N LYS A 165 4.27 -4.73 18.32
CA LYS A 165 4.39 -3.64 19.30
C LYS A 165 5.15 -2.50 18.65
N PRO A 166 4.60 -1.26 18.63
CA PRO A 166 5.37 -0.12 18.18
C PRO A 166 6.60 0.00 19.07
N SER A 167 7.77 0.23 18.45
CA SER A 167 8.89 0.79 19.18
C SER A 167 8.44 2.13 19.74
N ILE A 168 8.37 2.22 21.07
CA ILE A 168 8.02 3.47 21.74
C ILE A 168 9.04 4.49 21.25
N ALA A 169 8.60 5.51 20.51
CA ALA A 169 9.46 6.63 20.17
C ALA A 169 10.02 7.17 21.48
N ALA A 170 11.33 7.06 21.67
CA ALA A 170 12.01 7.75 22.74
C ALA A 170 11.64 9.23 22.60
N SER A 171 10.92 9.73 23.60
CA SER A 171 10.50 11.13 23.77
C SER A 171 11.68 12.09 23.66
#